data_AF-A0A7C1PA32-F1
#
_entry.id   AF-A0A7C1PA32-F1
#
_cell.length_a   1.000
_cell.length_b   1.000
_cell.length_c   1.000
_cell.angle_alpha   90.00
_cell.angle_beta   90.00
_cell.angle_gamma   90.00
#
_symmetry.space_group_name_H-M   'P 1'
#
loop_
_entity.id
_entity.type
_entity.pdbx_description
1 polymer ?
#
loop_
_entity_poly.entity_id
_entity_poly.type
_entity_poly.pdbx_seq_one_letter_code
_entity_poly.pdbx_strand_id
1 'polypeptide(L)'
;DSEVAAAYLTAELAKGKDLGQALTGALDDLDGFFTFVVGTKTGFGVVRDPIACKPAVMAETDQYVAFGSEYRALVNLPGIETARVWEPEPATVYFWDHEKAA
;
A
#
# COMPACT_ATOMS: atom_id res chain seq x y z
N ASP A 1 -0.09 15.27 8.14
CA ASP A 1 1.05 14.39 7.81
C ASP A 1 0.97 13.78 6.42
N SER A 2 -0.23 13.40 5.92
CA SER A 2 -0.34 12.77 4.59
C SER A 2 0.27 13.58 3.43
N GLU A 3 0.15 14.92 3.45
CA GLU A 3 0.80 15.79 2.45
C GLU A 3 2.33 15.77 2.57
N VAL A 4 2.87 15.70 3.80
CA VAL A 4 4.32 15.56 4.04
C VAL A 4 4.82 14.22 3.53
N ALA A 5 4.07 13.14 3.78
CA ALA A 5 4.39 11.82 3.23
C ALA A 5 4.35 11.81 1.69
N ALA A 6 3.35 12.45 1.08
CA ALA A 6 3.28 12.57 -0.37
C ALA A 6 4.45 13.38 -0.96
N ALA A 7 4.83 14.48 -0.31
CA ALA A 7 5.97 15.30 -0.70
C ALA A 7 7.30 14.53 -0.55
N TYR A 8 7.47 13.79 0.54
CA TYR A 8 8.61 12.90 0.76
C TYR A 8 8.73 11.87 -0.38
N LEU A 9 7.66 11.13 -0.65
CA LEU A 9 7.66 10.11 -1.70
C LEU A 9 7.94 10.72 -3.08
N THR A 10 7.37 11.89 -3.37
CA THR A 10 7.64 12.61 -4.62
C THR A 10 9.12 12.99 -4.73
N ALA A 11 9.74 13.47 -3.65
CA ALA A 11 11.15 13.81 -3.63
C ALA A 11 12.06 12.58 -3.81
N GLU A 12 11.72 11.44 -3.21
CA GLU A 12 12.46 10.19 -3.36
C GLU A 12 12.37 9.64 -4.79
N LEU A 13 11.18 9.67 -5.39
CA LEU A 13 10.99 9.30 -6.79
C LEU A 13 11.77 10.22 -7.74
N ALA A 14 11.79 11.54 -7.46
CA ALA A 14 12.58 12.50 -8.25
C ALA A 14 14.10 12.27 -8.16
N LYS A 15 14.58 11.61 -7.10
CA LYS A 15 15.98 11.17 -6.97
C LYS A 15 16.28 9.87 -7.74
N GLY A 16 15.29 9.31 -8.45
CA GLY A 16 15.43 8.10 -9.25
C GLY A 16 15.18 6.80 -8.48
N LYS A 17 14.68 6.87 -7.23
CA LYS A 17 14.19 5.67 -6.54
C LYS A 17 12.90 5.19 -7.19
N ASP A 18 12.66 3.87 -7.19
CA ASP A 18 11.33 3.35 -7.47
C ASP A 18 10.39 3.51 -6.26
N LEU A 19 9.10 3.25 -6.43
CA LEU A 19 8.13 3.40 -5.34
C LEU A 19 8.43 2.46 -4.18
N GLY A 20 8.90 1.23 -4.45
CA GLY A 20 9.23 0.27 -3.41
C GLY A 20 10.35 0.80 -2.51
N GLN A 21 11.43 1.28 -3.12
CA GLN A 21 12.57 1.91 -2.42
C GLN A 21 12.16 3.16 -1.64
N ALA A 22 11.28 3.98 -2.21
CA ALA A 22 10.76 5.17 -1.53
C ALA A 22 9.91 4.81 -0.30
N LEU A 23 9.04 3.80 -0.40
CA LEU A 23 8.23 3.32 0.73
C LEU A 23 9.09 2.62 1.80
N THR A 24 10.12 1.88 1.41
CA THR A 24 11.09 1.32 2.37
C THR A 24 11.82 2.43 3.12
N GLY A 25 12.31 3.47 2.43
CA GLY A 25 12.96 4.61 3.09
C GLY A 25 12.03 5.37 4.04
N ALA A 26 10.73 5.44 3.72
CA ALA A 26 9.75 6.08 4.59
C ALA A 26 9.62 5.40 5.96
N LEU A 27 9.94 4.11 6.08
CA LEU A 27 9.93 3.40 7.38
C LEU A 27 11.04 3.88 8.32
N ASP A 28 12.16 4.34 7.77
CA ASP A 28 13.31 4.84 8.54
C ASP A 28 13.19 6.36 8.78
N ASP A 29 12.68 7.10 7.80
CA ASP A 29 12.70 8.57 7.80
C ASP A 29 11.44 9.20 8.44
N LEU A 30 10.29 8.50 8.45
CA LEU A 30 9.03 9.03 8.98
C LEU A 30 8.68 8.38 10.32
N ASP A 31 8.47 9.23 11.32
CA ASP A 31 8.01 8.80 12.64
C ASP A 31 6.47 8.83 12.75
N GLY A 32 5.95 8.06 13.70
CA GLY A 32 4.53 7.91 14.00
C GLY A 32 3.88 6.69 13.34
N PHE A 33 2.57 6.56 13.57
CA PHE A 33 1.79 5.45 13.03
C PHE A 33 1.23 5.79 11.66
N PHE A 34 1.35 4.92 10.67
CA PHE A 34 0.82 5.13 9.33
C PHE A 34 0.51 3.83 8.59
N THR A 35 -0.45 3.95 7.69
CA THR A 35 -0.70 2.95 6.65
C THR A 35 -0.84 3.73 5.36
N PHE A 36 0.11 3.55 4.45
CA PHE A 36 0.10 4.23 3.17
C PHE A 36 -0.48 3.31 2.10
N VAL A 37 -1.27 3.92 1.22
CA VAL A 37 -1.67 3.38 -0.07
C VAL A 37 -1.35 4.45 -1.09
N VAL A 38 -0.44 4.14 -2.02
CA VAL A 38 0.13 5.13 -2.93
C VAL A 38 -0.02 4.62 -4.35
N GLY A 39 -0.82 5.32 -5.16
CA GLY A 39 -1.00 5.02 -6.57
C GLY A 39 0.15 5.56 -7.42
N THR A 40 0.56 4.79 -8.42
CA THR A 40 1.38 5.23 -9.54
C THR A 40 0.53 5.23 -10.81
N LYS A 41 1.12 5.61 -11.94
CA LYS A 41 0.46 5.48 -13.25
C LYS A 41 0.09 4.03 -13.59
N THR A 42 0.86 3.06 -13.11
CA THR A 42 0.82 1.64 -13.54
C THR A 42 0.31 0.70 -12.46
N GLY A 43 0.09 1.19 -11.24
CA GLY A 43 -0.27 0.34 -10.11
C GLY A 43 -0.32 1.09 -8.79
N PHE A 44 -0.05 0.39 -7.68
CA PHE A 44 0.00 1.01 -6.36
C PHE A 44 0.87 0.22 -5.37
N GLY A 45 1.34 0.91 -4.34
CA GLY A 45 2.09 0.33 -3.22
C GLY A 45 1.36 0.51 -1.89
N VAL A 46 1.57 -0.44 -0.98
CA VAL A 46 1.06 -0.42 0.39
C VAL A 46 2.20 -0.66 1.36
N VAL A 47 2.26 0.11 2.45
CA VAL A 47 3.16 -0.12 3.57
C VAL A 47 2.49 0.29 4.88
N ARG A 48 2.72 -0.48 5.93
CA ARG A 48 2.36 -0.15 7.31
C ARG A 48 3.61 0.19 8.09
N ASP A 49 3.50 1.13 9.03
CA ASP A 49 4.56 1.38 10.01
C ASP A 49 4.91 0.11 10.81
N PRO A 50 6.07 0.05 11.48
CA PRO A 50 6.52 -1.15 12.19
C PRO A 50 5.63 -1.58 13.37
N ILE A 51 4.79 -0.68 13.90
CA ILE A 51 3.85 -0.98 14.98
C ILE A 51 2.49 -1.41 14.43
N ALA A 52 2.14 -0.94 13.23
CA ALA A 52 0.95 -1.34 12.49
C ALA A 52 -0.36 -1.21 13.28
N CYS A 53 -0.45 -0.24 14.19
CA CYS A 53 -1.64 -0.06 15.03
C CYS A 53 -2.87 0.45 14.27
N LYS A 54 -2.67 0.97 13.04
CA LYS A 54 -3.75 1.35 12.12
C LYS A 54 -4.21 0.12 11.33
N PRO A 55 -5.53 -0.08 11.20
CA PRO A 55 -6.08 -1.26 10.54
C PRO A 55 -5.93 -1.18 9.02
N ALA A 56 -5.69 -2.34 8.40
CA ALA A 56 -5.48 -2.47 6.97
C ALA A 56 -5.86 -3.89 6.52
N VAL A 57 -6.66 -3.99 5.47
CA VAL A 57 -7.14 -5.25 4.90
C VAL A 57 -6.93 -5.21 3.40
N MET A 58 -6.29 -6.27 2.88
CA MET A 58 -6.14 -6.56 1.47
C MET A 58 -7.16 -7.62 1.05
N ALA A 59 -7.68 -7.49 -0.17
CA ALA A 59 -8.44 -8.55 -0.83
C ALA A 59 -7.92 -8.73 -2.26
N GLU A 60 -7.56 -9.97 -2.60
CA GLU A 60 -7.01 -10.32 -3.91
C GLU A 60 -7.85 -11.38 -4.61
N THR A 61 -8.14 -11.12 -5.88
CA THR A 61 -8.75 -12.05 -6.83
C THR A 61 -7.93 -12.06 -8.11
N ASP A 62 -8.24 -12.97 -9.04
CA ASP A 62 -7.63 -12.97 -10.37
C ASP A 62 -7.97 -11.70 -11.19
N GLN A 63 -8.93 -10.87 -10.74
CA GLN A 63 -9.41 -9.70 -11.48
C GLN A 63 -9.01 -8.37 -10.83
N TYR A 64 -8.72 -8.37 -9.53
CA TYR A 64 -8.35 -7.15 -8.82
C TYR A 64 -7.57 -7.42 -7.53
N VAL A 65 -6.89 -6.37 -7.10
CA VAL A 65 -6.35 -6.21 -5.75
C VAL A 65 -7.03 -5.00 -5.13
N ALA A 66 -7.55 -5.14 -3.92
CA ALA A 66 -8.24 -4.08 -3.20
C ALA A 66 -7.62 -3.86 -1.82
N PHE A 67 -7.62 -2.61 -1.38
CA PHE A 67 -7.25 -2.20 -0.02
C PHE A 67 -8.46 -1.57 0.65
N GLY A 68 -8.64 -1.83 1.94
CA GLY A 68 -9.53 -1.08 2.80
C GLY A 68 -9.01 -1.02 4.23
N SER A 69 -9.35 0.03 4.97
CA SER A 69 -9.02 0.08 6.40
C SER A 69 -9.78 -0.97 7.22
N GLU A 70 -10.93 -1.43 6.72
CA GLU A 70 -11.75 -2.48 7.33
C GLU A 70 -12.37 -3.35 6.24
N TYR A 71 -12.62 -4.63 6.54
CA TYR A 71 -13.31 -5.55 5.62
C TYR A 71 -14.68 -5.03 5.18
N ARG A 72 -15.39 -4.27 6.03
CA ARG A 72 -16.69 -3.67 5.68
C ARG A 72 -16.64 -2.76 4.45
N ALA A 73 -15.49 -2.15 4.15
CA ALA A 73 -15.32 -1.35 2.93
C ALA A 73 -15.31 -2.20 1.65
N LEU A 74 -15.05 -3.51 1.77
CA LEU A 74 -14.82 -4.43 0.67
C LEU A 74 -16.02 -5.35 0.38
N VAL A 75 -17.02 -5.42 1.27
CA VAL A 75 -18.12 -6.41 1.22
C VAL A 75 -18.99 -6.35 -0.04
N ASN A 76 -18.97 -5.24 -0.77
CA ASN A 76 -19.74 -5.08 -2.01
C ASN A 76 -18.88 -5.29 -3.27
N LEU A 77 -17.60 -5.64 -3.13
CA LEU A 77 -16.75 -5.93 -4.27
C LEU A 77 -17.18 -7.26 -4.93
N PRO A 78 -17.22 -7.33 -6.27
CA PRO A 78 -17.58 -8.56 -6.97
C PRO A 78 -16.63 -9.71 -6.61
N GLY A 79 -17.13 -10.88 -6.21
CA GLY A 79 -16.28 -12.04 -5.92
C GLY A 79 -15.53 -11.98 -4.59
N ILE A 80 -15.82 -11.01 -3.72
CA ILE A 80 -15.16 -10.86 -2.41
C ILE A 80 -15.27 -12.11 -1.54
N GLU A 81 -16.34 -12.89 -1.69
CA GLU A 81 -16.60 -14.13 -0.95
C GLU A 81 -15.59 -15.25 -1.25
N THR A 82 -14.88 -15.16 -2.38
CA THR A 82 -13.81 -16.10 -2.76
C THR A 82 -12.43 -15.47 -2.79
N ALA A 83 -12.32 -14.17 -2.50
CA ALA A 83 -11.06 -13.45 -2.51
C ALA A 83 -10.12 -13.95 -1.41
N ARG A 84 -8.81 -13.90 -1.68
CA ARG A 84 -7.80 -14.02 -0.63
C ARG A 84 -7.81 -12.73 0.18
N VAL A 85 -8.35 -12.80 1.40
CA VAL A 85 -8.41 -11.67 2.35
C VAL A 85 -7.33 -11.82 3.41
N TRP A 86 -6.54 -10.76 3.64
CA TRP A 86 -5.41 -10.79 4.58
C TRP A 86 -5.05 -9.39 5.06
N GLU A 87 -4.29 -9.29 6.15
CA GLU A 87 -3.73 -8.02 6.63
C GLU A 87 -2.28 -7.87 6.16
N PRO A 88 -1.86 -6.69 5.66
CA PRO A 88 -0.45 -6.45 5.34
C PRO A 88 0.41 -6.53 6.60
N GLU A 89 1.58 -7.18 6.51
CA GLU A 89 2.50 -7.28 7.64
C GLU A 89 3.12 -5.90 7.98
N PRO A 90 3.47 -5.66 9.25
CA PRO A 90 4.21 -4.46 9.65
C PRO A 90 5.54 -4.33 8.89
N ALA A 91 5.97 -3.10 8.62
CA ALA A 91 7.25 -2.78 7.98
C ALA A 91 7.54 -3.54 6.67
N THR A 92 6.51 -4.04 5.99
CA THR A 92 6.63 -4.78 4.74
C THR A 92 6.01 -3.97 3.61
N VAL A 93 6.77 -3.77 2.54
CA VAL A 93 6.32 -3.04 1.34
C VAL A 93 5.72 -4.04 0.36
N TYR A 94 4.48 -3.78 -0.06
CA TYR A 94 3.79 -4.52 -1.09
C TYR A 94 3.57 -3.64 -2.30
N PHE A 95 3.70 -4.19 -3.51
CA PHE A 95 3.54 -3.44 -4.75
C PHE A 95 2.88 -4.30 -5.83
N TRP A 96 1.89 -3.73 -6.49
CA TRP A 96 1.21 -4.32 -7.64
C TRP A 96 1.38 -3.38 -8.84
N ASP A 97 1.73 -3.95 -9.99
CA ASP A 97 1.97 -3.20 -11.23
C ASP A 97 1.39 -3.96 -12.41
N HIS A 98 0.58 -3.29 -13.22
CA HIS A 98 -0.05 -3.86 -14.41
C HIS A 98 0.94 -4.18 -15.53
N GLU A 99 2.08 -3.49 -15.61
CA GLU A 99 3.12 -3.74 -16.62
C GLU A 99 4.03 -4.91 -16.25
N LYS A 100 4.16 -5.24 -14.95
CA LYS A 100 4.93 -6.41 -14.48
C LYS A 100 4.10 -7.69 -14.35
N ALA A 101 2.77 -7.57 -14.30
CA ALA A 101 1.84 -8.70 -14.22
C ALA A 101 1.45 -9.30 -15.58
N ALA A 102 1.87 -8.67 -16.69
CA ALA A 102 1.61 -9.08 -18.06
C ALA A 102 2.76 -9.88 -18.69
#